data_AF-A0A0J1FCU6-F1
#
_entry.id   AF-A0A0J1FCU6-F1
#
_cell.length_a   1.000
_cell.length_b   1.000
_cell.length_c   1.000
_cell.angle_alpha   90.00
_cell.angle_beta   90.00
_cell.angle_gamma   90.00
#
_symmetry.space_group_name_H-M   'P 1'
#
loop_
_entity.id
_entity.type
_entity.pdbx_description
1 polymer ?
#
loop_
_entity_poly.entity_id
_entity_poly.type
_entity_poly.pdbx_seq_one_letter_code
_entity_poly.pdbx_strand_id
1 'polypeptide(L)'
;MENQQVSWANVGLRMVQGLSTTIDAIRQLDAQEASLVMRLLGKTCTKMMSDGVGHQFGIALIETSAQLAVKESLVVEDVLKIISSIIGRLYFTAQTEDEKKLVAQLEETVKQYNFG
;
A
#
# COMPACT_ATOMS: atom_id res chain seq x y z
N MET A 1 35.20 -12.52 -13.81
CA MET A 1 34.04 -12.83 -12.96
C MET A 1 32.98 -13.42 -13.89
N GLU A 2 32.69 -14.71 -13.74
CA GLU A 2 31.67 -15.38 -14.55
C GLU A 2 30.31 -14.74 -14.30
N ASN A 3 29.63 -14.35 -15.38
CA ASN A 3 28.28 -13.81 -15.34
C ASN A 3 27.35 -14.97 -14.99
N GLN A 4 27.03 -15.14 -13.71
CA GLN A 4 26.02 -16.10 -13.28
C GLN A 4 24.69 -15.71 -13.93
N GLN A 5 24.26 -16.53 -14.89
CA GLN A 5 23.00 -16.38 -15.59
C GLN A 5 21.88 -16.52 -14.56
N VAL A 6 21.28 -15.38 -14.16
CA VAL A 6 20.16 -15.37 -13.21
C VAL A 6 19.01 -16.17 -13.80
N SER A 7 18.68 -17.30 -13.19
CA SER A 7 17.55 -18.14 -13.60
C SER A 7 16.24 -17.47 -13.20
N TRP A 8 15.70 -16.65 -14.10
CA TRP A 8 14.42 -15.93 -13.94
C TRP A 8 13.22 -16.83 -13.63
N ALA A 9 13.28 -18.11 -14.01
CA ALA A 9 12.25 -19.10 -13.71
C ALA A 9 11.99 -19.28 -12.20
N ASN A 10 13.03 -19.12 -11.37
CA ASN A 10 12.92 -19.25 -9.92
C ASN A 10 12.71 -17.90 -9.21
N VAL A 11 13.00 -16.79 -9.88
CA VAL A 11 12.80 -15.44 -9.35
C VAL A 11 11.30 -15.15 -9.23
N GLY A 12 10.52 -15.46 -10.28
CA GLY A 12 9.07 -15.28 -10.26
C GLY A 12 8.39 -16.09 -9.16
N LEU A 13 8.75 -17.37 -9.00
CA LEU A 13 8.21 -18.24 -7.95
C LEU A 13 8.52 -17.72 -6.53
N ARG A 14 9.77 -17.30 -6.29
CA ARG A 14 10.20 -16.75 -4.99
C ARG A 14 9.56 -15.40 -4.68
N MET A 15 9.32 -14.57 -5.70
CA MET A 15 8.59 -13.31 -5.54
C MET A 15 7.13 -13.55 -5.20
N VAL A 16 6.45 -14.48 -5.88
CA VAL A 16 5.06 -14.85 -5.57
C VAL A 16 4.97 -15.42 -4.15
N GLN A 17 5.88 -16.32 -3.75
CA GLN A 17 5.95 -16.80 -2.37
C GLN A 17 6.15 -15.67 -1.36
N GLY A 18 7.10 -14.76 -1.62
CA GLY A 18 7.35 -13.60 -0.76
C GLY A 18 6.12 -12.69 -0.63
N LEU A 19 5.41 -12.44 -1.73
CA LEU A 19 4.16 -11.67 -1.74
C LEU A 19 3.04 -12.39 -0.99
N SER A 20 2.82 -13.68 -1.23
CA SER A 20 1.83 -14.48 -0.49
C SER A 20 2.12 -14.49 1.01
N THR A 21 3.37 -14.70 1.43
CA THR A 21 3.77 -14.64 2.84
C THR A 21 3.60 -13.25 3.43
N THR A 22 3.87 -12.19 2.66
CA THR A 22 3.64 -10.81 3.11
C THR A 22 2.14 -10.54 3.32
N ILE A 23 1.28 -11.03 2.43
CA ILE A 23 -0.18 -10.94 2.56
C ILE A 23 -0.67 -11.69 3.80
N ASP A 24 -0.16 -12.91 4.02
CA ASP A 24 -0.52 -13.72 5.19
C ASP A 24 -0.03 -13.08 6.50
N ALA A 25 1.17 -12.49 6.50
CA ALA A 25 1.69 -11.77 7.66
C ALA A 25 0.85 -10.53 7.97
N ILE A 26 0.46 -9.75 6.95
CA ILE A 26 -0.40 -8.56 7.11
C ILE A 26 -1.77 -8.94 7.70
N ARG A 27 -2.33 -10.10 7.34
CA ARG A 27 -3.61 -10.61 7.87
C ARG A 27 -3.56 -11.01 9.34
N GLN A 28 -2.37 -11.23 9.90
CA GLN A 28 -2.17 -11.60 11.30
C GLN A 28 -1.79 -10.41 12.19
N LEU A 29 -1.54 -9.23 11.60
CA LEU A 29 -1.12 -8.06 12.36
C LEU A 29 -2.25 -7.55 13.24
N ASP A 30 -1.94 -7.24 14.49
CA ASP A 30 -2.82 -6.41 15.29
C ASP A 30 -2.80 -4.96 14.79
N ALA A 31 -3.70 -4.13 15.32
CA ALA A 31 -3.82 -2.74 14.88
C ALA A 31 -2.56 -1.90 15.14
N GLN A 32 -1.75 -2.25 16.16
CA GLN A 32 -0.49 -1.56 16.47
C GLN A 32 0.61 -1.94 15.48
N GLU A 33 0.72 -3.22 15.13
CA GLU A 33 1.68 -3.71 14.14
C GLU A 33 1.34 -3.18 12.74
N ALA A 34 0.07 -3.21 12.35
CA ALA A 34 -0.40 -2.64 11.08
C ALA A 34 -0.12 -1.12 11.02
N SER A 35 -0.35 -0.40 12.13
CA SER A 35 0.03 1.01 12.26
C SER A 35 1.53 1.21 12.06
N LEU A 36 2.38 0.41 12.71
CA LEU A 36 3.83 0.56 12.61
C LEU A 36 4.31 0.36 11.17
N VAL A 37 3.81 -0.68 10.48
CA VAL A 37 4.15 -0.98 9.09
C VAL A 37 3.70 0.15 8.16
N MET A 38 2.45 0.62 8.29
CA MET A 38 1.96 1.76 7.49
C MET A 38 2.78 3.02 7.72
N ARG A 39 3.16 3.31 8.96
CA ARG A 39 3.98 4.47 9.29
C ARG A 39 5.38 4.40 8.66
N LEU A 40 5.99 3.22 8.67
CA LEU A 40 7.31 3.00 8.05
C LEU A 40 7.25 3.14 6.54
N LEU A 41 6.25 2.53 5.89
CA LEU A 41 6.02 2.66 4.45
C LEU A 41 5.79 4.12 4.08
N GLY A 42 4.92 4.82 4.81
CA GLY A 42 4.63 6.22 4.55
C GLY A 42 5.85 7.12 4.65
N LYS A 43 6.67 6.95 5.71
CA LYS A 43 7.95 7.68 5.85
C LYS A 43 8.94 7.38 4.73
N THR A 44 8.92 6.16 4.20
CA THR A 44 9.80 5.77 3.09
C THR A 44 9.34 6.44 1.80
N CYS A 45 8.04 6.43 1.51
CA CYS A 45 7.46 7.11 0.36
C CYS A 45 7.74 8.62 0.38
N THR A 46 7.51 9.30 1.51
CA THR A 46 7.77 10.75 1.63
C THR A 46 9.25 11.12 1.59
N LYS A 47 10.15 10.20 1.92
CA LYS A 47 11.61 10.40 1.81
C LYS A 47 12.11 10.19 0.39
N MET A 48 11.55 9.24 -0.34
CA MET A 48 11.96 8.91 -1.70
C MET A 48 11.35 9.85 -2.75
N MET A 49 10.15 10.36 -2.49
CA MET A 49 9.39 11.24 -3.38
C MET A 49 9.22 12.60 -2.71
N SER A 50 9.66 13.67 -3.37
CA SER A 50 9.56 15.04 -2.84
C SER A 50 8.16 15.65 -3.03
N ASP A 51 7.41 15.20 -4.03
CA ASP A 51 6.08 15.70 -4.38
C ASP A 51 5.24 14.64 -5.13
N GLY A 52 4.08 15.06 -5.65
CA GLY A 52 3.19 14.22 -6.46
C GLY A 52 2.42 13.16 -5.66
N VAL A 53 1.78 12.25 -6.40
CA VAL A 53 0.92 11.20 -5.83
C VAL A 53 1.70 10.27 -4.89
N GLY A 54 2.96 9.94 -5.20
CA GLY A 54 3.80 9.09 -4.34
C GLY A 54 4.11 9.72 -2.98
N HIS A 55 4.37 11.03 -2.93
CA HIS A 55 4.58 11.75 -1.68
C HIS A 55 3.27 11.84 -0.87
N GLN A 56 2.15 12.20 -1.51
CA GLN A 56 0.86 12.30 -0.82
C GLN A 56 0.33 10.94 -0.35
N PHE A 57 0.61 9.87 -1.10
CA PHE A 57 0.38 8.50 -0.63
C PHE A 57 1.16 8.21 0.65
N GLY A 58 2.43 8.62 0.71
CA GLY A 58 3.25 8.50 1.90
C GLY A 58 2.68 9.26 3.11
N ILE A 59 2.22 10.50 2.91
CA ILE A 59 1.55 11.28 3.96
C ILE A 59 0.28 10.58 4.43
N ALA A 60 -0.56 10.12 3.50
CA ALA A 60 -1.82 9.46 3.82
C ALA A 60 -1.59 8.17 4.64
N LEU A 61 -0.57 7.36 4.32
CA LEU A 61 -0.19 6.19 5.12
C LEU A 61 0.25 6.56 6.54
N ILE A 62 0.98 7.67 6.73
CA ILE A 62 1.37 8.14 8.07
C ILE A 62 0.15 8.58 8.86
N GLU A 63 -0.76 9.36 8.27
CA GLU A 63 -1.97 9.82 8.96
C GLU A 63 -2.90 8.65 9.32
N THR A 64 -3.12 7.74 8.38
CA THR A 64 -3.86 6.50 8.62
C THR A 64 -3.21 5.67 9.72
N SER A 65 -1.88 5.56 9.77
CA SER A 65 -1.22 4.80 10.83
C SER A 65 -1.55 5.33 12.22
N ALA A 66 -1.68 6.66 12.38
CA ALA A 66 -2.08 7.26 13.65
C ALA A 66 -3.52 6.91 14.03
N GLN A 67 -4.42 6.83 13.04
CA GLN A 67 -5.81 6.42 13.25
C GLN A 67 -5.92 4.92 13.58
N LEU A 68 -5.06 4.08 13.01
CA LEU A 68 -5.01 2.65 13.31
C LEU A 68 -4.48 2.35 14.71
N ALA A 69 -3.48 3.11 15.18
CA ALA A 69 -2.85 2.90 16.48
C ALA A 69 -3.82 3.01 17.67
N VAL A 70 -4.96 3.66 17.49
CA VAL A 70 -5.99 3.85 18.53
C VAL A 70 -7.16 2.87 18.41
N LYS A 71 -7.15 1.98 17.42
CA LYS A 71 -8.19 0.96 17.23
C LYS A 71 -7.84 -0.32 18.00
N GLU A 72 -8.82 -0.90 18.67
CA GLU A 72 -8.67 -2.21 19.34
C GLU A 72 -8.65 -3.37 18.33
N SER A 73 -9.38 -3.27 17.23
CA SER A 73 -9.37 -4.24 16.14
C SER A 73 -9.70 -3.58 14.80
N LEU A 74 -9.27 -4.22 13.71
CA LEU A 74 -9.55 -3.80 12.34
C LEU A 74 -10.53 -4.75 11.69
N VAL A 75 -11.70 -4.24 11.31
CA VAL A 75 -12.64 -4.97 10.45
C VAL A 75 -12.45 -4.56 9.00
N VAL A 76 -12.86 -5.43 8.08
CA VAL A 76 -12.70 -5.21 6.62
C VAL A 76 -13.29 -3.87 6.17
N GLU A 77 -14.44 -3.47 6.72
CA GLU A 77 -15.07 -2.17 6.41
C GLU A 77 -14.20 -0.98 6.80
N ASP A 78 -13.48 -1.05 7.92
CA ASP A 78 -12.57 0.00 8.35
C ASP A 78 -11.39 0.12 7.39
N VAL A 79 -10.86 -1.02 6.95
CA VAL A 79 -9.78 -1.09 5.96
C VAL A 79 -10.24 -0.48 4.63
N LEU A 80 -11.43 -0.83 4.16
CA LEU A 80 -11.99 -0.30 2.90
C LEU A 80 -12.24 1.21 2.98
N LYS A 81 -12.74 1.72 4.10
CA LYS A 81 -12.91 3.16 4.34
C LYS A 81 -11.58 3.90 4.32
N ILE A 82 -10.57 3.36 5.00
CA ILE A 82 -9.21 3.90 5.02
C ILE A 82 -8.63 3.97 3.61
N ILE A 83 -8.68 2.87 2.86
CA ILE A 83 -8.09 2.84 1.51
C ILE A 83 -8.85 3.79 0.57
N SER A 84 -10.19 3.84 0.67
CA SER A 84 -11.00 4.77 -0.12
C SER A 84 -10.67 6.23 0.20
N SER A 85 -10.43 6.56 1.47
CA SER A 85 -9.99 7.91 1.89
C SER A 85 -8.62 8.26 1.32
N ILE A 86 -7.66 7.33 1.35
CA ILE A 86 -6.34 7.51 0.75
C ILE A 86 -6.49 7.81 -0.75
N ILE A 87 -7.21 6.97 -1.50
CA ILE A 87 -7.42 7.12 -2.94
C ILE A 87 -8.09 8.45 -3.29
N GLY A 88 -9.11 8.85 -2.53
CA GLY A 88 -9.77 10.14 -2.71
C GLY A 88 -8.79 11.31 -2.64
N ARG A 89 -7.84 11.28 -1.69
CA ARG A 89 -6.79 12.30 -1.58
C ARG A 89 -5.81 12.28 -2.75
N LEU A 90 -5.48 11.09 -3.26
CA LEU A 90 -4.61 10.96 -4.43
C LEU A 90 -5.26 11.55 -5.69
N TYR A 91 -6.57 11.41 -5.87
CA TYR A 91 -7.30 12.02 -6.98
C TYR A 91 -7.15 13.55 -7.02
N PHE A 92 -7.20 14.22 -5.86
CA PHE A 92 -6.98 15.67 -5.78
C PHE A 92 -5.53 16.09 -6.01
N THR A 93 -4.58 15.16 -5.87
CA THR A 93 -3.16 15.41 -6.02
C THR A 93 -2.66 15.12 -7.43
N ALA A 94 -3.23 14.13 -8.11
CA ALA A 94 -2.77 13.66 -9.41
C ALA A 94 -2.79 14.78 -10.46
N GLN A 95 -1.60 15.16 -10.93
CA GLN A 95 -1.46 16.25 -11.91
C GLN A 95 -1.19 15.71 -13.31
N THR A 96 -0.48 14.59 -13.40
CA THR A 96 -0.12 13.95 -14.67
C THR A 96 -1.14 12.88 -15.08
N GLU A 97 -1.19 12.56 -16.38
CA GLU A 97 -2.08 11.50 -16.88
C GLU A 97 -1.71 10.11 -16.34
N ASP A 98 -0.43 9.85 -16.12
CA ASP A 98 0.04 8.59 -15.55
C ASP A 98 -0.37 8.46 -14.07
N GLU A 99 -0.28 9.55 -13.30
CA GLU A 99 -0.80 9.60 -11.93
C GLU A 99 -2.31 9.39 -11.89
N LYS A 100 -3.08 10.02 -12.78
CA LYS A 100 -4.54 9.84 -12.83
C LYS A 100 -4.91 8.39 -13.16
N LYS A 101 -4.21 7.76 -14.11
CA LYS A 101 -4.40 6.35 -14.44
C LYS A 101 -4.08 5.44 -13.26
N LEU A 102 -2.98 5.71 -12.55
CA LEU A 102 -2.61 4.97 -11.33
C LEU A 102 -3.73 5.06 -10.29
N VAL A 103 -4.24 6.25 -10.00
CA VAL A 103 -5.30 6.45 -9.00
C VAL A 103 -6.60 5.74 -9.43
N ALA A 104 -6.95 5.77 -10.71
CA ALA A 104 -8.12 5.06 -11.24
C ALA A 104 -7.99 3.53 -11.10
N GLN A 105 -6.81 2.97 -11.38
CA GLN A 105 -6.55 1.53 -11.19
C GLN A 105 -6.63 1.10 -9.72
N LEU A 106 -6.14 1.94 -8.81
CA LEU A 106 -6.27 1.70 -7.37
C LEU A 106 -7.75 1.69 -6.95
N GLU A 107 -8.54 2.65 -7.44
CA GLU A 107 -9.98 2.71 -7.17
C GLU A 107 -10.72 1.46 -7.67
N GLU A 108 -10.44 1.02 -8.90
CA GLU A 108 -11.04 -0.18 -9.48
C GLU A 108 -10.70 -1.43 -8.67
N THR A 109 -9.44 -1.56 -8.23
CA THR A 109 -8.99 -2.66 -7.38
C THR A 109 -9.76 -2.70 -6.07
N VAL A 110 -9.96 -1.56 -5.40
CA VAL A 110 -10.73 -1.49 -4.15
C VAL A 110 -12.20 -1.83 -4.36
N LYS A 111 -12.79 -1.40 -5.48
CA LYS A 111 -14.17 -1.76 -5.82
C LYS A 111 -14.35 -3.27 -5.93
N GLN A 112 -13.40 -3.99 -6.48
CA GLN A 112 -13.47 -5.46 -6.57
C GLN A 112 -13.53 -6.14 -5.19
N TYR A 113 -12.91 -5.56 -4.16
CA TYR A 113 -13.01 -6.05 -2.77
C TYR A 113 -14.30 -5.64 -2.06
N ASN A 114 -14.99 -4.57 -2.50
CA ASN A 114 -16.31 -4.18 -1.98
C ASN A 114 -17.44 -5.10 -2.46
N PHE A 115 -17.24 -5.86 -3.55
CA PHE A 115 -18.24 -6.74 -4.16
C PHE A 115 -17.87 -8.24 -4.07
N GLY A 116 -16.82 -8.60 -3.33
CA GLY A 116 -16.31 -9.96 -3.14
C GLY A 116 -16.72 -10.60 -1.83
#